data_AF-A0A6J8E905-F1
#
_entry.id   AF-A0A6J8E905-F1
#
_cell.length_a   1.000
_cell.length_b   1.000
_cell.length_c   1.000
_cell.angle_alpha   90.00
_cell.angle_beta   90.00
_cell.angle_gamma   90.00
#
_symmetry.space_group_name_H-M   'P 1'
#
loop_
_entity.id
_entity.type
_entity.pdbx_description
1 polymer ?
#
loop_
_entity_poly.entity_id
_entity_poly.type
_entity_poly.pdbx_seq_one_letter_code
_entity_poly.pdbx_strand_id
1 'polypeptide(L)'
;MINNCRVKKILFTFFRGKSFRTAFKHIQDISAFLPDAARLGLSATVSLQEEKDIVKALGMKTPCIVKESPDRTNIYLEKTLKGSSNDVYEMFENIYKPLCDDLFVKKENFPVTLVYIPIQYMGSAIAYCRFIFRDSNLHNCLYGALCSGQDEKVKATILTELSKKLPRIRLIFCTYVIGMGFNSPSIDCIIHTKPPRNLSDFVQK
;
A
#
# COMPACT_ATOMS: atom_id res chain seq x y z
N MET A 1 -35.14 27.40 18.93
CA MET A 1 -33.70 27.53 18.57
C MET A 1 -33.16 26.13 18.25
N ILE A 2 -33.29 25.69 17.01
CA ILE A 2 -32.58 24.52 16.48
C ILE A 2 -31.99 25.02 15.17
N ASN A 3 -30.71 25.42 15.22
CA ASN A 3 -30.03 25.97 14.06
C ASN A 3 -29.85 24.89 13.01
N ASN A 4 -30.39 25.17 11.82
CA ASN A 4 -30.16 24.49 10.55
C ASN A 4 -28.72 24.00 10.41
N CYS A 5 -28.50 22.70 10.58
CA CYS A 5 -27.28 22.05 10.14
C CYS A 5 -27.37 21.88 8.60
N ARG A 6 -27.18 22.99 7.87
CA ARG A 6 -26.98 22.94 6.41
C ARG A 6 -25.73 22.09 6.17
N VAL A 7 -25.89 20.96 5.49
CA VAL A 7 -24.76 20.19 4.94
C VAL A 7 -23.97 21.16 4.06
N LYS A 8 -22.85 21.68 4.58
CA LYS A 8 -21.94 22.51 3.79
C LYS A 8 -21.43 21.63 2.65
N LYS A 9 -21.63 22.05 1.40
CA LYS A 9 -21.01 21.36 0.26
C LYS A 9 -19.50 21.45 0.46
N ILE A 10 -18.82 20.31 0.49
CA ILE A 10 -17.35 20.22 0.64
C ILE A 10 -16.79 19.79 -0.71
N LEU A 11 -15.90 20.60 -1.28
CA LEU A 11 -15.08 20.21 -2.42
C LEU A 11 -13.85 19.48 -1.88
N PHE A 12 -13.79 18.18 -2.18
CA PHE A 12 -12.78 17.27 -1.65
C PHE A 12 -11.85 16.79 -2.76
N THR A 13 -10.54 16.95 -2.56
CA THR A 13 -9.54 16.60 -3.58
C THR A 13 -8.34 15.89 -2.97
N PHE A 14 -7.96 14.76 -3.59
CA PHE A 14 -6.71 14.06 -3.30
C PHE A 14 -5.63 14.43 -4.31
N PHE A 15 -4.44 14.78 -3.82
CA PHE A 15 -3.29 15.10 -4.65
C PHE A 15 -2.20 14.03 -4.49
N ARG A 16 -1.57 13.64 -5.60
CA ARG A 16 -0.51 12.60 -5.62
C ARG A 16 0.56 12.88 -6.67
N GLY A 17 1.40 13.90 -6.44
CA GLY A 17 2.48 14.27 -7.36
C GLY A 17 2.00 14.93 -8.67
N LYS A 18 2.96 15.44 -9.46
CA LYS A 18 2.70 16.36 -10.58
C LYS A 18 1.95 15.77 -11.79
N SER A 19 2.05 14.46 -12.01
CA SER A 19 1.42 13.77 -13.16
C SER A 19 0.06 13.16 -12.83
N PHE A 20 -0.42 13.28 -11.60
CA PHE A 20 -1.67 12.66 -11.18
C PHE A 20 -2.88 13.47 -11.64
N ARG A 21 -3.61 12.88 -12.59
CA ARG A 21 -4.91 13.34 -13.11
C ARG A 21 -4.91 14.84 -13.44
N THR A 22 -4.49 15.17 -14.66
CA THR A 22 -4.45 16.55 -15.20
C THR A 22 -5.76 17.31 -15.05
N ALA A 23 -6.90 16.63 -15.00
CA ALA A 23 -8.21 17.21 -14.69
C ALA A 23 -8.23 18.04 -13.39
N PHE A 24 -7.42 17.70 -12.39
CA PHE A 24 -7.34 18.48 -11.14
C PHE A 24 -6.73 19.88 -11.30
N LYS A 25 -6.07 20.18 -12.43
CA LYS A 25 -5.60 21.55 -12.73
C LYS A 25 -6.75 22.54 -12.86
N HIS A 26 -7.94 22.05 -13.21
CA HIS A 26 -9.15 22.83 -13.44
C HIS A 26 -10.12 22.79 -12.26
N ILE A 27 -9.71 22.24 -11.11
CA ILE A 27 -10.62 22.09 -9.96
C ILE A 27 -11.08 23.43 -9.39
N GLN A 28 -10.28 24.49 -9.57
CA GLN A 28 -10.66 25.84 -9.22
C GLN A 28 -11.88 26.31 -10.00
N ASP A 29 -12.12 25.85 -11.22
CA ASP A 29 -13.24 26.30 -12.05
C ASP A 29 -14.59 25.95 -11.41
N ILE A 30 -14.63 24.89 -10.59
CA ILE A 30 -15.81 24.52 -9.79
C ILE A 30 -16.18 25.60 -8.78
N SER A 31 -15.22 26.43 -8.34
CA SER A 31 -15.50 27.55 -7.43
C SER A 31 -16.45 28.59 -8.02
N ALA A 32 -16.54 28.70 -9.35
CA ALA A 32 -17.50 29.58 -10.02
C ALA A 32 -18.95 29.13 -9.78
N PHE A 33 -19.18 27.81 -9.71
CA PHE A 33 -20.50 27.23 -9.49
C PHE A 33 -20.82 27.02 -8.00
N LEU A 34 -19.78 26.86 -7.17
CA LEU A 34 -19.88 26.59 -5.73
C LEU A 34 -18.96 27.53 -4.93
N PRO A 35 -19.25 28.83 -4.89
CA PRO A 35 -18.38 29.82 -4.24
C PRO A 35 -18.28 29.61 -2.73
N ASP A 36 -19.38 29.23 -2.09
CA ASP A 36 -19.50 29.04 -0.63
C ASP A 36 -19.09 27.64 -0.14
N ALA A 37 -18.68 26.75 -1.05
CA ALA A 37 -18.28 25.40 -0.67
C ALA A 37 -16.95 25.43 0.10
N ALA A 38 -16.92 24.71 1.22
CA ALA A 38 -15.68 24.49 1.95
C ALA A 38 -14.74 23.64 1.09
N ARG A 39 -13.43 23.91 1.14
CA ARG A 39 -12.43 23.20 0.34
C ARG A 39 -11.51 22.42 1.26
N LEU A 40 -11.26 21.16 0.91
CA LEU A 40 -10.35 20.28 1.64
C LEU A 40 -9.41 19.59 0.64
N GLY A 41 -8.11 19.84 0.80
CA GLY A 41 -7.05 19.15 0.08
C GLY A 41 -6.38 18.16 1.02
N LEU A 42 -6.33 16.88 0.62
CA LEU A 42 -5.60 15.85 1.36
C LEU A 42 -4.42 15.35 0.53
N SER A 43 -3.27 15.23 1.18
CA SER A 43 -2.08 14.60 0.63
C SER A 43 -1.36 13.83 1.72
N ALA A 44 -0.84 12.65 1.40
CA ALA A 44 -0.06 11.83 2.34
C ALA A 44 1.41 12.22 2.36
N THR A 45 1.97 12.60 1.20
CA THR A 45 3.36 13.03 1.05
C THR A 45 3.40 14.24 0.14
N VAL A 46 3.83 15.38 0.65
CA VAL A 46 3.85 16.65 -0.09
C VAL A 46 5.13 17.41 0.24
N SER A 47 5.83 17.87 -0.80
CA SER A 47 6.92 18.85 -0.62
C SER A 47 6.34 20.25 -0.35
N LEU A 48 7.16 21.16 0.19
CA LEU A 48 6.74 22.55 0.43
C LEU A 48 6.27 23.26 -0.86
N GLN A 49 6.82 22.90 -2.01
CA GLN A 49 6.38 23.48 -3.28
C GLN A 49 5.04 22.89 -3.73
N GLU A 50 4.86 21.57 -3.63
CA GLU A 50 3.60 20.92 -3.97
C GLU A 50 2.45 21.38 -3.08
N GLU A 51 2.71 21.68 -1.80
CA GLU A 51 1.73 22.26 -0.88
C GLU A 51 1.21 23.61 -1.39
N LYS A 52 2.11 24.50 -1.84
CA LYS A 52 1.74 25.78 -2.46
C LYS A 52 0.95 25.57 -3.74
N ASP A 53 1.37 24.61 -4.56
CA ASP A 53 0.69 24.28 -5.82
C ASP A 53 -0.73 23.76 -5.56
N ILE A 54 -0.94 22.96 -4.52
CA ILE A 54 -2.26 22.44 -4.09
C ILE A 54 -3.17 23.59 -3.60
N VAL A 55 -2.65 24.45 -2.72
CA VAL A 55 -3.39 25.63 -2.21
C VAL A 55 -3.86 26.51 -3.36
N LYS A 56 -2.97 26.75 -4.34
CA LYS A 56 -3.27 27.51 -5.55
C LYS A 56 -4.31 26.78 -6.42
N ALA A 57 -4.14 25.50 -6.69
CA ALA A 57 -5.05 24.71 -7.52
C ALA A 57 -6.48 24.65 -6.94
N LEU A 58 -6.61 24.66 -5.61
CA LEU A 58 -7.91 24.72 -4.93
C LEU A 58 -8.48 26.13 -4.83
N GLY A 59 -7.76 27.17 -5.23
CA GLY A 59 -8.20 28.56 -5.06
C GLY A 59 -8.40 28.94 -3.59
N MET A 60 -7.60 28.39 -2.68
CA MET A 60 -7.65 28.71 -1.25
C MET A 60 -6.88 30.02 -1.00
N LYS A 61 -7.51 30.99 -0.32
CA LYS A 61 -6.87 32.28 0.03
C LYS A 61 -6.10 32.19 1.35
N THR A 62 -6.72 31.65 2.39
CA THR A 62 -6.17 31.54 3.75
C THR A 62 -6.46 30.16 4.33
N PRO A 63 -5.77 29.10 3.85
CA PRO A 63 -6.02 27.75 4.33
C PRO A 63 -5.48 27.53 5.76
N CYS A 64 -6.20 26.74 6.55
CA CYS A 64 -5.61 26.11 7.73
C CYS A 64 -4.80 24.89 7.26
N ILE A 65 -3.50 24.90 7.52
CA ILE A 65 -2.59 23.82 7.12
C ILE A 65 -2.30 22.97 8.35
N VAL A 66 -2.71 21.71 8.30
CA VAL A 66 -2.44 20.70 9.34
C VAL A 66 -1.41 19.73 8.79
N LYS A 67 -0.32 19.52 9.52
CA LYS A 67 0.76 18.61 9.16
C LYS A 67 0.97 17.63 10.30
N GLU A 68 1.03 16.36 9.95
CA GLU A 68 1.33 15.28 10.88
C GLU A 68 2.66 14.62 10.48
N SER A 69 3.40 14.17 11.48
CA SER A 69 4.61 13.39 11.23
C SER A 69 4.23 12.02 10.66
N PRO A 70 4.92 11.53 9.62
CA PRO A 70 4.72 10.15 9.15
C PRO A 70 5.36 9.12 10.09
N ASP A 71 6.03 9.54 11.16
CA ASP A 71 6.72 8.65 12.08
C ASP A 71 5.76 7.65 12.76
N ARG A 72 6.22 6.41 12.84
CA ARG A 72 5.48 5.29 13.41
C ARG A 72 6.42 4.58 14.38
N THR A 73 6.42 5.04 15.63
CA THR A 73 7.31 4.56 16.68
C THR A 73 7.19 3.05 16.97
N ASN A 74 6.08 2.44 16.55
CA ASN A 74 5.83 1.01 16.64
C ASN A 74 6.40 0.19 15.47
N ILE A 75 7.11 0.81 14.53
CA ILE A 75 7.73 0.16 13.37
C ILE A 75 9.25 0.16 13.53
N TYR A 76 9.83 -1.04 13.58
CA TYR A 76 11.27 -1.23 13.55
C TYR A 76 11.77 -1.35 12.10
N LEU A 77 12.84 -0.63 11.76
CA LEU A 77 13.45 -0.65 10.44
C LEU A 77 14.80 -1.36 10.47
N GLU A 78 14.92 -2.43 9.68
CA GLU A 78 16.17 -3.17 9.49
C GLU A 78 16.62 -3.10 8.03
N LYS A 79 17.94 -3.12 7.81
CA LYS A 79 18.53 -3.26 6.48
C LYS A 79 19.55 -4.41 6.48
N THR A 80 19.45 -5.25 5.47
CA THR A 80 20.40 -6.34 5.24
C THR A 80 20.98 -6.19 3.84
N LEU A 81 22.28 -6.48 3.71
CA LEU A 81 22.90 -6.51 2.39
C LEU A 81 22.37 -7.70 1.60
N LYS A 82 21.91 -7.42 0.38
CA LYS A 82 21.55 -8.47 -0.56
C LYS A 82 22.84 -9.09 -1.10
N GLY A 83 22.91 -10.42 -1.16
CA GLY A 83 24.02 -11.15 -1.78
C GLY A 83 24.30 -10.66 -3.21
N SER A 84 25.56 -10.75 -3.63
CA SER A 84 26.07 -10.17 -4.89
C SER A 84 25.70 -10.94 -6.16
N SER A 85 25.00 -12.07 -6.05
CA SER A 85 24.64 -12.88 -7.21
C SER A 85 23.54 -12.22 -8.03
N ASN A 86 23.75 -12.17 -9.34
CA ASN A 86 22.74 -11.80 -10.33
C ASN A 86 21.97 -13.01 -10.87
N ASP A 87 22.29 -14.22 -10.39
CA ASP A 87 21.59 -15.43 -10.80
C ASP A 87 20.18 -15.47 -10.19
N VAL A 88 19.19 -15.67 -11.06
CA VAL A 88 17.77 -15.66 -10.69
C VAL A 88 17.45 -16.82 -9.76
N TYR A 89 18.06 -17.99 -9.97
CA TYR A 89 17.82 -19.17 -9.16
C TYR A 89 18.46 -19.01 -7.78
N GLU A 90 19.71 -18.55 -7.72
CA GLU A 90 20.40 -18.27 -6.46
C GLU A 90 19.69 -17.18 -5.63
N MET A 91 19.20 -16.11 -6.27
CA MET A 91 18.36 -15.11 -5.58
C MET A 91 17.09 -15.73 -5.01
N PHE A 92 16.49 -16.69 -5.71
CA PHE A 92 15.31 -17.38 -5.22
C PHE A 92 15.61 -18.27 -4.01
N GLU A 93 16.64 -19.10 -4.12
CA GLU A 93 17.11 -20.00 -3.07
C GLU A 93 17.54 -19.26 -1.80
N ASN A 94 18.18 -18.10 -1.94
CA ASN A 94 18.70 -17.35 -0.79
C ASN A 94 17.66 -16.46 -0.10
N ILE A 95 16.60 -16.05 -0.78
CA ILE A 95 15.66 -15.02 -0.27
C ILE A 95 14.24 -15.56 -0.14
N TYR A 96 13.69 -16.14 -1.19
CA TYR A 96 12.26 -16.50 -1.19
C TYR A 96 12.03 -17.91 -0.67
N LYS A 97 12.90 -18.87 -1.04
CA LYS A 97 12.79 -20.25 -0.56
C LYS A 97 12.81 -20.34 0.98
N PRO A 98 13.71 -19.65 1.71
CA PRO A 98 13.73 -19.74 3.17
C PRO A 98 12.46 -19.18 3.81
N LEU A 99 11.85 -18.14 3.23
CA LEU A 99 10.55 -17.63 3.69
C LEU A 99 9.43 -18.66 3.50
N CYS A 100 9.43 -19.37 2.38
CA CYS A 100 8.47 -20.45 2.11
C CYS A 100 8.69 -21.65 3.04
N ASP A 101 9.94 -22.05 3.27
CA ASP A 101 10.30 -23.14 4.18
C ASP A 101 9.90 -22.80 5.63
N ASP A 102 10.21 -21.58 6.08
CA ASP A 102 9.81 -21.09 7.40
C ASP A 102 8.30 -21.06 7.57
N LEU A 103 7.56 -20.61 6.54
CA LEU A 103 6.10 -20.67 6.53
C LEU A 103 5.61 -22.12 6.65
N PHE A 104 6.25 -23.06 5.97
CA PHE A 104 5.88 -24.47 6.02
C PHE A 104 6.10 -25.09 7.40
N VAL A 105 7.19 -24.72 8.08
CA VAL A 105 7.50 -25.18 9.43
C VAL A 105 6.58 -24.51 10.47
N LYS A 106 6.45 -23.18 10.43
CA LYS A 106 5.75 -22.38 11.45
C LYS A 106 4.23 -22.34 11.25
N LYS A 107 3.75 -22.52 10.03
CA LYS A 107 2.33 -22.51 9.63
C LYS A 107 1.58 -21.31 10.20
N GLU A 108 0.51 -21.53 10.98
CA GLU A 108 -0.31 -20.48 11.58
C GLU A 108 0.46 -19.60 12.57
N ASN A 109 1.63 -20.03 13.05
CA ASN A 109 2.53 -19.25 13.91
C ASN A 109 3.52 -18.39 13.12
N PHE A 110 3.55 -18.48 11.78
CA PHE A 110 4.34 -17.58 10.95
C PHE A 110 3.73 -16.17 11.03
N PRO A 111 4.54 -15.10 11.25
CA PRO A 111 4.03 -13.73 11.36
C PRO A 111 3.37 -13.30 10.05
N VAL A 112 2.34 -12.46 10.12
CA VAL A 112 1.68 -11.99 8.89
C VAL A 112 2.63 -11.06 8.15
N THR A 113 3.14 -11.55 7.03
CA THR A 113 4.28 -10.96 6.33
C THR A 113 3.91 -10.60 4.90
N LEU A 114 4.18 -9.34 4.53
CA LEU A 114 4.10 -8.87 3.15
C LEU A 114 5.51 -8.81 2.54
N VAL A 115 5.71 -9.47 1.41
CA VAL A 115 6.99 -9.49 0.70
C VAL A 115 6.84 -8.75 -0.62
N TYR A 116 7.38 -7.54 -0.70
CA TYR A 116 7.47 -6.80 -1.95
C TYR A 116 8.56 -7.42 -2.82
N ILE A 117 8.11 -8.10 -3.88
CA ILE A 117 8.91 -8.96 -4.74
C ILE A 117 8.89 -8.47 -6.20
N PRO A 118 10.00 -8.57 -6.96
CA PRO A 118 9.97 -8.40 -8.40
C PRO A 118 9.08 -9.46 -9.07
N ILE A 119 8.26 -9.04 -10.05
CA ILE A 119 7.24 -9.91 -10.66
C ILE A 119 7.80 -11.22 -11.22
N GLN A 120 9.04 -11.23 -11.71
CA GLN A 120 9.67 -12.43 -12.27
C GLN A 120 9.86 -13.58 -11.26
N TYR A 121 9.90 -13.29 -9.95
CA TYR A 121 10.07 -14.32 -8.92
C TYR A 121 8.74 -14.80 -8.33
N MET A 122 7.65 -14.07 -8.56
CA MET A 122 6.34 -14.34 -7.96
C MET A 122 5.80 -15.71 -8.37
N GLY A 123 5.92 -16.07 -9.64
CA GLY A 123 5.48 -17.37 -10.15
C GLY A 123 6.20 -18.53 -9.46
N SER A 124 7.54 -18.45 -9.38
CA SER A 124 8.36 -19.47 -8.71
C SER A 124 8.04 -19.58 -7.21
N ALA A 125 7.84 -18.45 -6.52
CA ALA A 125 7.51 -18.45 -5.10
C ALA A 125 6.16 -19.14 -4.81
N ILE A 126 5.13 -18.78 -5.58
CA ILE A 126 3.81 -19.41 -5.45
C ILE A 126 3.86 -20.88 -5.85
N ALA A 127 4.56 -21.25 -6.92
CA ALA A 127 4.71 -22.64 -7.34
C ALA A 127 5.44 -23.47 -6.27
N TYR A 128 6.48 -22.92 -5.65
CA TYR A 128 7.21 -23.58 -4.58
C TYR A 128 6.35 -23.78 -3.33
N CYS A 129 5.61 -22.76 -2.88
CA CYS A 129 4.65 -22.91 -1.80
C CYS A 129 3.62 -24.01 -2.11
N ARG A 130 3.06 -24.04 -3.34
CA ARG A 130 2.12 -25.10 -3.74
C ARG A 130 2.75 -26.49 -3.68
N PHE A 131 4.02 -26.61 -4.08
CA PHE A 131 4.74 -27.87 -4.03
C PHE A 131 4.93 -28.38 -2.60
N ILE A 132 5.41 -27.53 -1.67
CA ILE A 132 5.70 -27.95 -0.29
C ILE A 132 4.41 -28.20 0.51
N PHE A 133 3.36 -27.39 0.32
CA PHE A 133 2.09 -27.55 1.02
C PHE A 133 1.18 -28.63 0.43
N ARG A 134 1.43 -29.06 -0.82
CA ARG A 134 0.58 -30.00 -1.57
C ARG A 134 -0.88 -29.54 -1.67
N ASP A 135 -1.08 -28.22 -1.75
CA ASP A 135 -2.40 -27.61 -1.75
C ASP A 135 -3.17 -27.87 -3.06
N SER A 136 -4.35 -28.47 -2.93
CA SER A 136 -5.30 -28.64 -4.04
C SER A 136 -6.22 -27.44 -4.22
N ASN A 137 -6.41 -26.60 -3.18
CA ASN A 137 -7.31 -25.45 -3.20
C ASN A 137 -6.61 -24.15 -2.77
N LEU A 138 -6.51 -23.21 -3.72
CA LEU A 138 -5.86 -21.91 -3.51
C LEU A 138 -6.57 -21.01 -2.48
N HIS A 139 -7.85 -21.23 -2.21
CA HIS A 139 -8.64 -20.38 -1.33
C HIS A 139 -8.37 -20.61 0.16
N ASN A 140 -7.69 -21.69 0.51
CA ASN A 140 -7.40 -22.09 1.90
C ASN A 140 -5.89 -22.09 2.21
N CYS A 141 -5.06 -21.53 1.33
CA CYS A 141 -3.62 -21.48 1.54
C CYS A 141 -3.23 -20.50 2.66
N LEU A 142 -2.10 -20.76 3.32
CA LEU A 142 -1.46 -19.80 4.25
C LEU A 142 -0.67 -18.72 3.50
N TYR A 143 -0.61 -18.80 2.18
CA TYR A 143 0.12 -17.87 1.33
C TYR A 143 -0.74 -17.35 0.18
N GLY A 144 -0.33 -16.23 -0.41
CA GLY A 144 -1.00 -15.64 -1.56
C GLY A 144 -0.11 -14.71 -2.37
N ALA A 145 -0.65 -14.23 -3.49
CA ALA A 145 -0.02 -13.22 -4.33
C ALA A 145 -0.99 -12.07 -4.59
N LEU A 146 -0.44 -10.86 -4.56
CA LEU A 146 -1.11 -9.63 -4.96
C LEU A 146 -0.29 -8.96 -6.07
N CYS A 147 -0.80 -9.03 -7.29
CA CYS A 147 -0.16 -8.40 -8.45
C CYS A 147 -1.07 -7.38 -9.16
N SER A 148 -0.44 -6.39 -9.78
CA SER A 148 -1.14 -5.46 -10.67
C SER A 148 -1.73 -6.22 -11.86
N GLY A 149 -3.00 -5.94 -12.20
CA GLY A 149 -3.69 -6.61 -13.30
C GLY A 149 -4.39 -7.92 -12.93
N GLN A 150 -4.27 -8.39 -11.68
CA GLN A 150 -5.08 -9.50 -11.17
C GLN A 150 -6.56 -9.10 -11.07
N ASP A 151 -7.47 -10.08 -11.16
CA ASP A 151 -8.91 -9.88 -11.02
C ASP A 151 -9.26 -9.20 -9.69
N GLU A 152 -10.14 -8.20 -9.75
CA GLU A 152 -10.50 -7.37 -8.60
C GLU A 152 -11.22 -8.17 -7.49
N LYS A 153 -11.97 -9.23 -7.83
CA LYS A 153 -12.60 -10.08 -6.81
C LYS A 153 -11.56 -10.88 -6.05
N VAL A 154 -10.51 -11.35 -6.73
CA VAL A 154 -9.41 -12.07 -6.09
C VAL A 154 -8.64 -11.16 -5.15
N LYS A 155 -8.30 -9.94 -5.59
CA LYS A 155 -7.67 -8.93 -4.72
C LYS A 155 -8.57 -8.63 -3.51
N ALA A 156 -9.85 -8.33 -3.74
CA ALA A 156 -10.79 -8.02 -2.68
C ALA A 156 -10.90 -9.15 -1.65
N THR A 157 -10.86 -10.41 -2.09
CA THR A 157 -10.89 -11.58 -1.19
C THR A 157 -9.66 -11.61 -0.28
N ILE A 158 -8.46 -11.45 -0.84
CA ILE A 158 -7.20 -11.44 -0.08
C ILE A 158 -7.16 -10.24 0.87
N LEU A 159 -7.56 -9.05 0.41
CA LEU A 159 -7.58 -7.84 1.23
C LEU A 159 -8.59 -7.96 2.38
N THR A 160 -9.75 -8.56 2.13
CA THR A 160 -10.75 -8.83 3.16
C THR A 160 -10.21 -9.81 4.19
N GLU A 161 -9.51 -10.86 3.75
CA GLU A 161 -8.86 -11.83 4.64
C GLU A 161 -7.82 -11.16 5.53
N LEU A 162 -6.91 -10.35 4.95
CA LEU A 162 -5.90 -9.63 5.70
C LEU A 162 -6.47 -8.59 6.67
N SER A 163 -7.66 -8.06 6.41
CA SER A 163 -8.30 -7.07 7.29
C SER A 163 -8.86 -7.69 8.58
N LYS A 164 -8.90 -9.02 8.67
CA LYS A 164 -9.32 -9.73 9.88
C LYS A 164 -8.28 -9.56 11.00
N LYS A 165 -8.74 -9.58 12.26
CA LYS A 165 -7.84 -9.56 13.44
C LYS A 165 -6.90 -10.76 13.52
N LEU A 166 -7.35 -11.91 13.02
CA LEU A 166 -6.58 -13.15 12.94
C LEU A 166 -6.74 -13.68 11.51
N PRO A 167 -5.99 -13.12 10.53
CA PRO A 167 -6.07 -13.60 9.15
C PRO A 167 -5.55 -15.03 9.09
N ARG A 168 -6.09 -15.87 8.21
CA ARG A 168 -5.50 -17.20 7.94
C ARG A 168 -4.21 -17.07 7.13
N ILE A 169 -4.23 -16.18 6.16
CA ILE A 169 -3.06 -15.92 5.31
C ILE A 169 -1.93 -15.33 6.17
N ARG A 170 -0.74 -15.91 6.02
CA ARG A 170 0.47 -15.53 6.75
C ARG A 170 1.54 -14.93 5.85
N LEU A 171 1.62 -15.31 4.58
CA LEU A 171 2.64 -14.82 3.67
C LEU A 171 2.04 -14.32 2.36
N ILE A 172 2.29 -13.06 1.99
CA ILE A 172 1.83 -12.55 0.69
C ILE A 172 3.00 -11.97 -0.09
N PHE A 173 3.12 -12.43 -1.33
CA PHE A 173 4.00 -11.84 -2.31
C PHE A 173 3.28 -10.70 -3.04
N CYS A 174 3.82 -9.48 -2.96
CA CYS A 174 3.21 -8.26 -3.50
C CYS A 174 4.09 -7.63 -4.57
N THR A 175 3.52 -7.17 -5.69
CA THR A 175 4.24 -6.31 -6.66
C THR A 175 3.79 -4.86 -6.67
N TYR A 176 2.67 -4.54 -6.03
CA TYR A 176 2.12 -3.19 -5.96
C TYR A 176 1.76 -2.82 -4.52
N VAL A 177 1.72 -1.52 -4.24
CA VAL A 177 1.32 -0.97 -2.93
C VAL A 177 -0.15 -1.29 -2.69
N ILE A 178 -0.46 -1.95 -1.58
CA ILE A 178 -1.84 -2.14 -1.15
C ILE A 178 -2.46 -0.74 -0.90
N GLY A 179 -3.57 -0.45 -1.58
CA GLY A 179 -4.04 0.92 -1.81
C GLY A 179 -4.51 1.66 -0.56
N MET A 180 -4.81 2.96 -0.75
CA MET A 180 -5.40 3.82 0.27
C MET A 180 -6.70 3.22 0.81
N GLY A 181 -6.85 3.20 2.14
CA GLY A 181 -8.05 2.67 2.82
C GLY A 181 -7.92 1.22 3.30
N PHE A 182 -6.83 0.53 2.94
CA PHE A 182 -6.50 -0.75 3.55
C PHE A 182 -5.82 -0.53 4.91
N ASN A 183 -6.34 -1.19 5.94
CA ASN A 183 -5.77 -1.18 7.27
C ASN A 183 -5.86 -2.59 7.85
N SER A 184 -4.73 -3.26 7.99
CA SER A 184 -4.65 -4.54 8.70
C SER A 184 -3.90 -4.33 10.01
N PRO A 185 -4.53 -4.55 11.17
CA PRO A 185 -3.86 -4.46 12.46
C PRO A 185 -2.92 -5.65 12.72
N SER A 186 -2.96 -6.66 11.85
CA SER A 186 -2.30 -7.95 12.08
C SER A 186 -1.03 -8.12 11.26
N ILE A 187 -0.67 -7.18 10.39
CA ILE A 187 0.60 -7.25 9.64
C ILE A 187 1.74 -6.97 10.59
N ASP A 188 2.62 -7.96 10.73
CA ASP A 188 3.76 -7.93 11.65
C ASP A 188 5.07 -7.60 10.93
N CYS A 189 5.18 -7.95 9.65
CA CYS A 189 6.44 -7.84 8.91
C CYS A 189 6.22 -7.38 7.46
N ILE A 190 7.07 -6.47 7.00
CA ILE A 190 7.12 -6.02 5.61
C ILE A 190 8.55 -6.17 5.11
N ILE A 191 8.74 -6.95 4.04
CA ILE A 191 10.04 -7.26 3.46
C ILE A 191 10.14 -6.64 2.08
N HIS A 192 11.16 -5.79 1.87
CA HIS A 192 11.51 -5.23 0.57
C HIS A 192 12.71 -5.96 -0.03
N THR A 193 12.49 -6.74 -1.10
CA THR A 193 13.57 -7.52 -1.75
C THR A 193 14.30 -6.77 -2.86
N LYS A 194 13.80 -5.57 -3.18
CA LYS A 194 14.44 -4.58 -4.06
C LYS A 194 14.38 -3.22 -3.37
N PRO A 195 15.41 -2.37 -3.53
CA PRO A 195 15.35 -1.01 -3.07
C PRO A 195 14.07 -0.30 -3.58
N PRO A 196 13.37 0.45 -2.71
CA PRO A 196 12.22 1.26 -3.11
C PRO A 196 12.65 2.31 -4.14
N ARG A 197 11.71 2.78 -4.97
CA ARG A 197 12.04 3.75 -6.03
C ARG A 197 12.44 5.10 -5.46
N ASN A 198 11.82 5.48 -4.35
CA ASN A 198 12.06 6.72 -3.62
C ASN A 198 11.52 6.54 -2.18
N LEU A 199 11.78 7.53 -1.32
CA LEU A 199 11.37 7.48 0.09
C LEU A 199 9.85 7.45 0.27
N SER A 200 9.09 8.16 -0.57
CA SER A 200 7.62 8.16 -0.50
C SER A 200 7.04 6.76 -0.81
N ASP A 201 7.58 6.06 -1.82
CA ASP A 201 7.23 4.67 -2.15
C ASP A 201 7.62 3.70 -1.04
N PHE A 202 8.71 3.98 -0.30
CA PHE A 202 9.10 3.18 0.87
C PHE A 202 8.13 3.37 2.04
N VAL A 203 7.85 4.62 2.42
CA VAL A 203 6.99 4.95 3.56
C VAL A 203 5.53 4.54 3.31
N GLN A 204 5.09 4.53 2.04
CA GLN A 204 3.73 4.13 1.70
C GLN A 204 3.51 2.60 1.75
N LYS A 205 4.57 1.82 1.57
CA LYS A 205 4.49 0.36 1.41
C LYS A 205 4.46 -0.37 2.74
#